data_AF-A0A518DBJ5-F1
#
_entry.id   AF-A0A518DBJ5-F1
#
_cell.length_a   1.000
_cell.length_b   1.000
_cell.length_c   1.000
_cell.angle_alpha   90.00
_cell.angle_beta   90.00
_cell.angle_gamma   90.00
#
_symmetry.space_group_name_H-M   'P 1'
#
loop_
_entity.id
_entity.type
_entity.pdbx_description
1 polymer ?
#
loop_
_entity_poly.entity_id
_entity_poly.type
_entity_poly.pdbx_seq_one_letter_code
_entity_poly.pdbx_strand_id
1 'polypeptide(L)'
;MNLPKKARLGLLGIVAAAIGSLSALSETNAASPKIGWGGANIDHVNGSNASWYYNWWHTKPAGNNDANAEWIPLLKYTNSLQSKLNTIAGYNDVDTLLVLNEPERENQSNVSVTDAINLWPQVQQALPNHTLVGPAVSDNAAGQAWLSSFMSQVDSLNSNSDPDDNLRVDAVAFHWYGGSNPNNPVGSANSFLNPVDYYHNTYNRPVWITEFAMHDWGGNYTDAEYQEANRIFLETVIPGLESRSYVNAYAFYHHFSDAKLLNGSDPVTPTSAGDVYVDTLLAGDSRNLNGVSLGTDVTYLRGGEITNNGAPLQTAMRAIDSIEGAGALGGSSDWAVAGSNAFVRIRTDASLVKQGANAVEWNNVATTNDGGLTVADGTLRIVDGSFTGDGGVRVAAGAALDLVAVGGRGTYSFSGQQIDLEGRVIGPVLLAAGSRLATAGSAARAEGDLILNASTLVVGGEGFNERTPQTPIVAGGLNLNFDASLDSPGDSLWSSSVGSEALSFGAAATPAVVQSPKFPALSAAYSIPTSGGASGLNQRRRLGAQPVF
;
A
#
# COMPACT_ATOMS: atom_id res chain seq x y z
N MET A 1 66.35 -30.35 -12.33
CA MET A 1 67.16 -30.11 -11.10
C MET A 1 66.45 -29.01 -10.31
N ASN A 2 65.99 -29.35 -9.10
CA ASN A 2 65.55 -28.49 -7.98
C ASN A 2 64.49 -27.38 -8.17
N LEU A 3 63.32 -27.58 -7.55
CA LEU A 3 62.51 -26.52 -6.90
C LEU A 3 63.11 -26.21 -5.50
N PRO A 4 63.01 -24.98 -4.94
CA PRO A 4 61.90 -24.61 -4.02
C PRO A 4 61.49 -23.10 -4.02
N LYS A 5 60.20 -22.71 -3.88
CA LYS A 5 59.36 -22.35 -2.69
C LYS A 5 59.63 -21.00 -1.94
N LYS A 6 58.50 -20.27 -1.71
CA LYS A 6 58.15 -19.24 -0.68
C LYS A 6 58.66 -17.79 -0.89
N ALA A 7 57.99 -16.69 -0.52
CA ALA A 7 56.63 -16.38 -0.06
C ALA A 7 56.47 -14.83 0.08
N ARG A 8 55.21 -14.35 0.00
CA ARG A 8 54.58 -13.19 0.70
C ARG A 8 54.83 -11.72 0.29
N LEU A 9 53.71 -11.15 -0.21
CA LEU A 9 52.94 -9.98 0.28
C LEU A 9 53.52 -8.56 0.18
N GLY A 10 52.77 -7.72 -0.58
CA GLY A 10 52.36 -6.38 -0.14
C GLY A 10 52.72 -5.23 -1.08
N LEU A 11 51.74 -4.72 -1.86
CA LEU A 11 51.47 -3.28 -1.89
C LEU A 11 50.11 -2.95 -2.51
N LEU A 12 49.48 -1.94 -1.90
CA LEU A 12 48.18 -1.32 -2.10
C LEU A 12 47.72 -1.16 -3.56
N GLY A 13 46.50 -1.63 -3.84
CA GLY A 13 45.69 -1.17 -4.97
C GLY A 13 44.57 -0.27 -4.45
N ILE A 14 44.66 1.03 -4.76
CA ILE A 14 43.57 1.99 -4.64
C ILE A 14 42.56 1.65 -5.75
N VAL A 15 41.37 1.16 -5.38
CA VAL A 15 40.24 1.04 -6.31
C VAL A 15 39.39 2.30 -6.16
N ALA A 16 39.37 3.13 -7.20
CA ALA A 16 38.43 4.21 -7.34
C ALA A 16 37.02 3.62 -7.44
N ALA A 17 36.13 4.01 -6.51
CA ALA A 17 34.73 3.66 -6.54
C ALA A 17 34.07 4.36 -7.75
N ALA A 18 33.64 3.57 -8.73
CA ALA A 18 32.69 4.02 -9.73
C ALA A 18 31.36 4.27 -9.01
N ILE A 19 30.94 5.53 -8.97
CA ILE A 19 29.60 5.94 -8.54
C ILE A 19 28.66 5.44 -9.63
N GLY A 20 28.13 4.22 -9.43
CA GLY A 20 26.99 3.73 -10.16
C GLY A 20 25.78 4.56 -9.78
N SER A 21 25.18 5.19 -10.77
CA SER A 21 23.82 5.73 -10.70
C SER A 21 22.90 4.65 -10.13
N LEU A 22 22.32 4.92 -8.95
CA LEU A 22 21.17 4.18 -8.43
C LEU A 22 20.03 4.34 -9.45
N SER A 23 19.87 3.35 -10.32
CA SER A 23 18.58 3.06 -10.92
C SER A 23 17.61 2.74 -9.78
N ALA A 24 16.47 3.44 -9.76
CA ALA A 24 15.39 3.28 -8.82
C ALA A 24 15.07 1.81 -8.57
N LEU A 25 14.91 1.44 -7.30
CA LEU A 25 14.39 0.14 -6.89
C LEU A 25 13.05 -0.09 -7.59
N SER A 26 12.98 -1.15 -8.38
CA SER A 26 11.74 -1.72 -8.92
C SER A 26 10.71 -1.85 -7.81
N GLU A 27 9.50 -1.34 -8.07
CA GLU A 27 8.34 -1.50 -7.21
C GLU A 27 8.18 -2.98 -6.85
N THR A 28 8.19 -3.27 -5.54
CA THR A 28 8.26 -4.61 -4.98
C THR A 28 6.91 -5.30 -5.08
N ASN A 29 6.83 -6.41 -5.82
CA ASN A 29 5.65 -7.28 -5.96
C ASN A 29 4.91 -7.54 -4.63
N ALA A 30 3.61 -7.85 -4.71
CA ALA A 30 2.80 -8.30 -3.57
C ALA A 30 3.43 -9.48 -2.82
N ALA A 31 3.07 -9.68 -1.54
CA ALA A 31 3.72 -10.69 -0.70
C ALA A 31 3.56 -12.12 -1.22
N SER A 32 2.39 -12.46 -1.77
CA SER A 32 2.17 -13.72 -2.49
C SER A 32 2.09 -13.48 -4.00
N PRO A 33 2.91 -14.17 -4.82
CA PRO A 33 2.78 -14.14 -6.27
C PRO A 33 1.59 -14.99 -6.77
N LYS A 34 0.89 -15.71 -5.89
CA LYS A 34 -0.20 -16.62 -6.27
C LYS A 34 -1.59 -15.97 -6.18
N ILE A 35 -1.79 -15.05 -5.23
CA ILE A 35 -3.09 -14.42 -4.99
C ILE A 35 -3.49 -13.55 -6.20
N GLY A 36 -4.64 -13.87 -6.78
CA GLY A 36 -5.21 -13.17 -7.92
C GLY A 36 -6.54 -12.48 -7.62
N TRP A 37 -6.99 -11.65 -8.56
CA TRP A 37 -8.29 -11.00 -8.50
C TRP A 37 -9.06 -11.12 -9.83
N GLY A 38 -10.25 -11.71 -9.80
CA GLY A 38 -11.17 -11.71 -10.94
C GLY A 38 -12.10 -10.50 -10.89
N GLY A 39 -11.78 -9.41 -11.55
CA GLY A 39 -12.61 -8.19 -11.57
C GLY A 39 -11.86 -6.96 -12.11
N ALA A 40 -12.62 -5.94 -12.50
CA ALA A 40 -12.07 -4.72 -13.11
C ALA A 40 -11.98 -3.51 -12.16
N ASN A 41 -12.68 -3.52 -11.02
CA ASN A 41 -12.67 -2.39 -10.09
C ASN A 41 -11.26 -2.21 -9.49
N ILE A 42 -10.62 -1.08 -9.78
CA ILE A 42 -9.23 -0.81 -9.42
C ILE A 42 -9.00 -0.75 -7.91
N ASP A 43 -9.95 -0.20 -7.16
CA ASP A 43 -9.84 -0.09 -5.72
C ASP A 43 -9.87 -1.48 -5.07
N HIS A 44 -10.69 -2.38 -5.61
CA HIS A 44 -10.75 -3.77 -5.18
C HIS A 44 -9.51 -4.56 -5.59
N VAL A 45 -9.01 -4.37 -6.82
CA VAL A 45 -7.73 -4.97 -7.24
C VAL A 45 -6.63 -4.59 -6.26
N ASN A 46 -6.48 -3.29 -5.98
CA ASN A 46 -5.45 -2.79 -5.08
C ASN A 46 -5.70 -3.18 -3.61
N GLY A 47 -6.95 -3.25 -3.16
CA GLY A 47 -7.32 -3.63 -1.79
C GLY A 47 -7.34 -5.13 -1.52
N SER A 48 -7.23 -5.96 -2.55
CA SER A 48 -7.22 -7.43 -2.43
C SER A 48 -5.84 -8.04 -2.15
N ASN A 49 -4.78 -7.23 -2.19
CA ASN A 49 -3.39 -7.69 -2.16
C ASN A 49 -3.04 -8.71 -3.26
N ALA A 50 -3.77 -8.68 -4.38
CA ALA A 50 -3.48 -9.54 -5.51
C ALA A 50 -2.18 -9.13 -6.22
N SER A 51 -1.41 -10.12 -6.65
CA SER A 51 -0.23 -9.95 -7.53
C SER A 51 -0.61 -9.92 -9.01
N TRP A 52 -1.76 -10.49 -9.37
CA TRP A 52 -2.29 -10.48 -10.73
C TRP A 52 -3.82 -10.32 -10.74
N TYR A 53 -4.38 -9.82 -11.83
CA TYR A 53 -5.82 -9.68 -11.99
C TYR A 53 -6.25 -9.88 -13.44
N TYR A 54 -7.49 -10.30 -13.62
CA TYR A 54 -8.15 -10.43 -14.92
C TYR A 54 -9.62 -10.01 -14.81
N ASN A 55 -10.31 -9.78 -15.92
CA ASN A 55 -11.73 -9.40 -15.91
C ASN A 55 -12.56 -10.12 -16.98
N TRP A 56 -12.16 -11.34 -17.34
CA TRP A 56 -12.75 -12.15 -18.42
C TRP A 56 -12.59 -11.62 -19.86
N TRP A 57 -11.81 -10.55 -20.06
CA TRP A 57 -11.58 -9.97 -21.37
C TRP A 57 -10.09 -9.95 -21.75
N HIS A 58 -9.84 -9.77 -23.04
CA HIS A 58 -8.51 -9.63 -23.62
C HIS A 58 -7.97 -8.19 -23.54
N THR A 59 -8.82 -7.23 -23.19
CA THR A 59 -8.48 -5.81 -23.09
C THR A 59 -8.37 -5.37 -21.64
N LYS A 60 -7.27 -4.71 -21.29
CA LYS A 60 -7.09 -4.07 -19.97
C LYS A 60 -8.22 -3.05 -19.74
N PRO A 61 -8.90 -3.06 -18.56
CA PRO A 61 -9.90 -2.05 -18.23
C PRO A 61 -9.34 -0.63 -18.33
N ALA A 62 -10.13 0.29 -18.86
CA ALA A 62 -9.79 1.70 -18.83
C ALA A 62 -9.75 2.20 -17.37
N GLY A 63 -8.68 2.91 -17.00
CA GLY A 63 -8.49 3.44 -15.64
C GLY A 63 -7.62 2.57 -14.72
N ASN A 64 -7.25 1.35 -15.12
CA ASN A 64 -6.40 0.46 -14.30
C ASN A 64 -4.89 0.66 -14.58
N ASN A 65 -4.46 1.88 -14.89
CA ASN A 65 -3.04 2.17 -15.07
C ASN A 65 -2.27 2.16 -13.75
N ASP A 66 -2.96 2.45 -12.64
CA ASP A 66 -2.40 2.49 -11.28
C ASP A 66 -2.69 1.19 -10.50
N ALA A 67 -2.88 0.08 -11.21
CA ALA A 67 -3.03 -1.23 -10.60
C ALA A 67 -1.68 -1.69 -10.03
N ASN A 68 -1.69 -2.17 -8.80
CA ASN A 68 -0.51 -2.73 -8.13
C ASN A 68 -0.37 -4.24 -8.37
N ALA A 69 -1.07 -4.75 -9.38
CA ALA A 69 -1.17 -6.16 -9.76
C ALA A 69 -0.99 -6.26 -11.28
N GLU A 70 -0.39 -7.36 -11.74
CA GLU A 70 -0.21 -7.65 -13.17
C GLU A 70 -1.56 -7.86 -13.86
N TRP A 71 -1.75 -7.22 -15.01
CA TRP A 71 -2.93 -7.46 -15.84
C TRP A 71 -2.76 -8.73 -16.68
N ILE A 72 -3.66 -9.70 -16.55
CA ILE A 72 -3.63 -10.92 -17.36
C ILE A 72 -4.86 -10.97 -18.29
N PRO A 73 -4.67 -10.89 -19.62
CA PRO A 73 -5.78 -11.01 -20.57
C PRO A 73 -6.36 -12.43 -20.61
N LEU A 74 -7.65 -12.51 -20.93
CA LEU A 74 -8.35 -13.76 -21.24
C LEU A 74 -8.85 -13.75 -22.69
N LEU A 75 -8.35 -14.69 -23.49
CA LEU A 75 -8.94 -15.03 -24.78
C LEU A 75 -10.17 -15.93 -24.55
N LYS A 76 -11.29 -15.31 -24.15
CA LYS A 76 -12.53 -16.04 -23.83
C LYS A 76 -13.16 -16.68 -25.08
N TYR A 77 -13.38 -15.89 -26.12
CA TYR A 77 -14.10 -16.34 -27.33
C TYR A 77 -13.19 -16.38 -28.57
N THR A 78 -13.51 -17.26 -29.51
CA THR A 78 -12.75 -17.46 -30.76
C THR A 78 -13.05 -16.42 -31.86
N ASN A 79 -14.13 -15.65 -31.72
CA ASN A 79 -14.49 -14.61 -32.69
C ASN A 79 -13.42 -13.52 -32.78
N SER A 80 -13.19 -13.00 -33.99
CA SER A 80 -12.20 -11.93 -34.23
C SER A 80 -10.79 -12.22 -33.70
N LEU A 81 -10.37 -13.50 -33.73
CA LEU A 81 -9.14 -14.00 -33.10
C LEU A 81 -7.91 -13.12 -33.36
N GLN A 82 -7.59 -12.85 -34.63
CA GLN A 82 -6.40 -12.07 -34.97
C GLN A 82 -6.41 -10.65 -34.37
N SER A 83 -7.56 -9.99 -34.30
CA SER A 83 -7.68 -8.66 -33.70
C SER A 83 -7.42 -8.69 -32.20
N LYS A 84 -7.93 -9.74 -31.52
CA LYS A 84 -7.68 -9.94 -30.09
C LYS A 84 -6.20 -10.25 -29.82
N LEU A 85 -5.60 -11.13 -30.61
CA LEU A 85 -4.17 -11.47 -30.50
C LEU A 85 -3.29 -10.25 -30.76
N ASN A 86 -3.60 -9.42 -31.74
CA ASN A 86 -2.87 -8.17 -32.00
C ASN A 86 -3.00 -7.19 -30.81
N THR A 87 -4.18 -7.12 -30.18
CA THR A 87 -4.38 -6.32 -28.97
C THR A 87 -3.50 -6.83 -27.82
N ILE A 88 -3.50 -8.14 -27.58
CA ILE A 88 -2.71 -8.77 -26.51
C ILE A 88 -1.21 -8.57 -26.76
N ALA A 89 -0.74 -8.81 -27.98
CA ALA A 89 0.66 -8.60 -28.37
C ALA A 89 1.12 -7.13 -28.27
N GLY A 90 0.17 -6.18 -28.17
CA GLY A 90 0.46 -4.76 -27.97
C GLY A 90 0.76 -4.39 -26.51
N TYR A 91 0.53 -5.28 -25.55
CA TYR A 91 0.90 -5.06 -24.15
C TYR A 91 2.36 -5.50 -23.92
N ASN A 92 3.23 -4.55 -23.57
CA ASN A 92 4.67 -4.82 -23.39
C ASN A 92 5.02 -5.41 -22.02
N ASP A 93 4.09 -5.32 -21.07
CA ASP A 93 4.19 -5.68 -19.66
C ASP A 93 3.34 -6.91 -19.29
N VAL A 94 2.86 -7.64 -20.30
CA VAL A 94 2.03 -8.84 -20.15
C VAL A 94 2.77 -10.01 -20.78
N ASP A 95 3.03 -11.05 -20.00
CA ASP A 95 3.69 -12.26 -20.47
C ASP A 95 2.82 -13.52 -20.31
N THR A 96 1.61 -13.39 -19.80
CA THR A 96 0.71 -14.50 -19.52
C THR A 96 -0.62 -14.30 -20.24
N LEU A 97 -1.17 -15.38 -20.81
CA LEU A 97 -2.49 -15.39 -21.43
C LEU A 97 -3.32 -16.53 -20.86
N LEU A 98 -4.50 -16.20 -20.33
CA LEU A 98 -5.54 -17.19 -20.09
C LEU A 98 -6.25 -17.49 -21.42
N VAL A 99 -6.49 -18.76 -21.71
CA VAL A 99 -7.08 -19.20 -22.98
C VAL A 99 -8.35 -20.01 -22.69
N LEU A 100 -9.49 -19.57 -23.22
CA LEU A 100 -10.81 -20.22 -23.11
C LEU A 100 -11.35 -20.41 -21.67
N ASN A 101 -12.51 -19.81 -21.41
CA ASN A 101 -13.24 -19.89 -20.15
C ASN A 101 -14.40 -20.89 -20.25
N GLU A 102 -14.36 -21.99 -19.52
CA GLU A 102 -15.37 -23.05 -19.51
C GLU A 102 -15.80 -23.45 -20.94
N PRO A 103 -14.86 -23.88 -21.80
CA PRO A 103 -15.16 -24.19 -23.20
C PRO A 103 -16.23 -25.27 -23.38
N GLU A 104 -16.42 -26.13 -22.38
CA GLU A 104 -17.43 -27.18 -22.37
C GLU A 104 -18.86 -26.67 -22.17
N ARG A 105 -19.06 -25.40 -21.78
CA ARG A 105 -20.38 -24.84 -21.45
C ARG A 105 -20.93 -23.98 -22.57
N GLU A 106 -22.19 -24.22 -22.92
CA GLU A 106 -22.91 -23.51 -23.99
C GLU A 106 -23.02 -21.99 -23.75
N ASN A 107 -23.13 -21.58 -22.49
CA ASN A 107 -23.26 -20.18 -22.08
C ASN A 107 -21.94 -19.48 -21.76
N GLN A 108 -20.80 -20.16 -21.99
CA GLN A 108 -19.47 -19.63 -21.76
C GLN A 108 -18.72 -19.57 -23.08
N SER A 109 -17.46 -20.03 -23.16
CA SER A 109 -16.71 -19.97 -24.42
C SER A 109 -17.33 -20.85 -25.50
N ASN A 110 -17.97 -21.97 -25.12
CA ASN A 110 -18.66 -22.90 -26.00
C ASN A 110 -17.82 -23.32 -27.23
N VAL A 111 -16.70 -23.99 -26.95
CA VAL A 111 -15.70 -24.37 -27.96
C VAL A 111 -15.51 -25.88 -27.93
N SER A 112 -15.62 -26.53 -29.09
CA SER A 112 -15.32 -27.96 -29.19
C SER A 112 -13.82 -28.22 -29.01
N VAL A 113 -13.44 -29.42 -28.58
CA VAL A 113 -12.02 -29.79 -28.48
C VAL A 113 -11.30 -29.60 -29.82
N THR A 114 -11.94 -29.99 -30.93
CA THR A 114 -11.39 -29.81 -32.29
C THR A 114 -11.12 -28.35 -32.62
N ASP A 115 -12.06 -27.46 -32.30
CA ASP A 115 -11.89 -26.03 -32.57
C ASP A 115 -10.79 -25.41 -31.69
N ALA A 116 -10.68 -25.86 -30.42
CA ALA A 116 -9.61 -25.43 -29.53
C ALA A 116 -8.23 -25.86 -30.05
N ILE A 117 -8.09 -27.11 -30.51
CA ILE A 117 -6.85 -27.63 -31.11
C ILE A 117 -6.48 -26.84 -32.38
N ASN A 118 -7.45 -26.50 -33.24
CA ASN A 118 -7.21 -25.72 -34.46
C ASN A 118 -6.85 -24.26 -34.19
N LEU A 119 -7.31 -23.70 -33.07
CA LEU A 119 -7.02 -22.32 -32.67
C LEU A 119 -5.62 -22.20 -32.03
N TRP A 120 -5.18 -23.21 -31.29
CA TRP A 120 -3.98 -23.13 -30.45
C TRP A 120 -2.68 -22.73 -31.20
N PRO A 121 -2.37 -23.25 -32.41
CA PRO A 121 -1.20 -22.82 -33.18
C PRO A 121 -1.19 -21.32 -33.50
N GLN A 122 -2.37 -20.74 -33.76
CA GLN A 122 -2.50 -19.31 -34.07
C GLN A 122 -2.18 -18.44 -32.85
N VAL A 123 -2.59 -18.88 -31.66
CA VAL A 123 -2.27 -18.22 -30.39
C VAL A 123 -0.77 -18.26 -30.13
N GLN A 124 -0.14 -19.44 -30.27
CA GLN A 124 1.30 -19.61 -30.07
C GLN A 124 2.14 -18.78 -31.04
N GLN A 125 1.74 -18.73 -32.31
CA GLN A 125 2.45 -17.97 -33.32
C GLN A 125 2.38 -16.46 -33.06
N ALA A 126 1.21 -15.97 -32.63
CA ALA A 126 1.05 -14.56 -32.31
C ALA A 126 1.72 -14.15 -30.99
N LEU A 127 1.80 -15.07 -30.02
CA LEU A 127 2.31 -14.83 -28.67
C LEU A 127 3.41 -15.84 -28.30
N PRO A 128 4.53 -15.88 -29.03
CA PRO A 128 5.52 -16.94 -28.91
C PRO A 128 6.20 -16.99 -27.53
N ASN A 129 6.26 -15.86 -26.83
CA ASN A 129 6.92 -15.73 -25.52
C ASN A 129 5.95 -15.72 -24.33
N HIS A 130 4.64 -15.82 -24.56
CA HIS A 130 3.68 -15.79 -23.45
C HIS A 130 3.50 -17.18 -22.81
N THR A 131 3.34 -17.22 -21.49
CA THR A 131 2.81 -18.37 -20.76
C THR A 131 1.35 -18.57 -21.16
N LEU A 132 1.02 -19.74 -21.73
CA LEU A 132 -0.33 -20.10 -22.13
C LEU A 132 -0.99 -20.97 -21.07
N VAL A 133 -2.00 -20.42 -20.41
CA VAL A 133 -2.70 -21.04 -19.28
C VAL A 133 -4.12 -21.44 -19.70
N GLY A 134 -4.50 -22.68 -19.40
CA GLY A 134 -5.82 -23.22 -19.69
C GLY A 134 -5.81 -24.26 -20.82
N PRO A 135 -6.98 -24.68 -21.34
CA PRO A 135 -8.31 -24.15 -21.06
C PRO A 135 -8.77 -24.23 -19.61
N ALA A 136 -9.52 -23.22 -19.14
CA ALA A 136 -10.06 -23.20 -17.78
C ALA A 136 -11.46 -23.85 -17.75
N VAL A 137 -11.52 -25.15 -17.43
CA VAL A 137 -12.80 -25.92 -17.42
C VAL A 137 -13.50 -25.84 -16.06
N SER A 138 -14.83 -26.03 -16.02
CA SER A 138 -15.51 -26.32 -14.74
C SER A 138 -15.04 -27.68 -14.20
N ASP A 139 -14.80 -27.78 -12.89
CA ASP A 139 -14.50 -29.05 -12.21
C ASP A 139 -15.75 -29.92 -12.01
N ASN A 140 -16.25 -30.45 -13.13
CA ASN A 140 -17.35 -31.42 -13.18
C ASN A 140 -17.07 -32.46 -14.28
N ALA A 141 -17.94 -33.46 -14.40
CA ALA A 141 -17.73 -34.55 -15.36
C ALA A 141 -17.56 -34.08 -16.81
N ALA A 142 -18.28 -33.04 -17.23
CA ALA A 142 -18.19 -32.51 -18.60
C ALA A 142 -16.87 -31.76 -18.83
N GLY A 143 -16.48 -30.90 -17.89
CA GLY A 143 -15.22 -30.14 -17.99
C GLY A 143 -13.99 -31.04 -17.91
N GLN A 144 -13.98 -32.01 -16.98
CA GLN A 144 -12.91 -33.00 -16.88
C GLN A 144 -12.79 -33.86 -18.16
N ALA A 145 -13.91 -34.30 -18.73
CA ALA A 145 -13.90 -35.06 -19.99
C ALA A 145 -13.41 -34.21 -21.18
N TRP A 146 -13.80 -32.94 -21.22
CA TRP A 146 -13.35 -31.99 -22.24
C TRP A 146 -11.84 -31.78 -22.16
N LEU A 147 -11.31 -31.46 -20.97
CA LEU A 147 -9.87 -31.21 -20.78
C LEU A 147 -9.04 -32.48 -21.03
N SER A 148 -9.51 -33.63 -20.57
CA SER A 148 -8.86 -34.92 -20.87
C SER A 148 -8.76 -35.18 -22.38
N SER A 149 -9.81 -34.88 -23.13
CA SER A 149 -9.83 -35.06 -24.58
C SER A 149 -8.91 -34.07 -25.29
N PHE A 150 -8.88 -32.82 -24.84
CA PHE A 150 -7.97 -31.78 -25.34
C PHE A 150 -6.50 -32.13 -25.09
N MET A 151 -6.13 -32.44 -23.84
CA MET A 151 -4.76 -32.79 -23.49
C MET A 151 -4.29 -34.07 -24.17
N SER A 152 -5.17 -35.05 -24.39
CA SER A 152 -4.81 -36.26 -25.17
C SER A 152 -4.47 -35.92 -26.63
N GLN A 153 -5.17 -34.96 -27.25
CA GLN A 153 -4.83 -34.51 -28.60
C GLN A 153 -3.54 -33.68 -28.62
N VAL A 154 -3.32 -32.82 -27.62
CA VAL A 154 -2.04 -32.11 -27.42
C VAL A 154 -0.88 -33.10 -27.31
N ASP A 155 -1.00 -34.13 -26.47
CA ASP A 155 0.05 -35.14 -26.30
C ASP A 155 0.26 -35.96 -27.58
N SER A 156 -0.81 -36.29 -28.30
CA SER A 156 -0.71 -36.98 -29.59
C SER A 156 0.05 -36.15 -30.63
N LEU A 157 -0.25 -34.85 -30.74
CA LEU A 157 0.46 -33.94 -31.64
C LEU A 157 1.93 -33.79 -31.21
N ASN A 158 2.17 -33.58 -29.92
CA ASN A 158 3.51 -33.41 -29.36
C ASN A 158 4.40 -34.66 -29.45
N SER A 159 3.80 -35.85 -29.63
CA SER A 159 4.51 -37.11 -29.79
C SER A 159 4.95 -37.40 -31.22
N ASN A 160 4.51 -36.59 -32.19
CA ASN A 160 4.86 -36.79 -33.58
C ASN A 160 6.29 -36.26 -33.86
N SER A 161 6.81 -36.51 -35.07
CA SER A 161 8.18 -36.13 -35.43
C SER A 161 8.33 -34.68 -35.94
N ASP A 162 7.23 -33.96 -36.12
CA ASP A 162 7.22 -32.60 -36.65
C ASP A 162 7.09 -31.59 -35.50
N PRO A 163 8.16 -30.87 -35.13
CA PRO A 163 8.10 -29.91 -34.03
C PRO A 163 7.14 -28.75 -34.31
N ASP A 164 6.76 -28.49 -35.57
CA ASP A 164 5.81 -27.43 -35.93
C ASP A 164 4.37 -27.77 -35.52
N ASP A 165 4.07 -29.06 -35.27
CA ASP A 165 2.77 -29.52 -34.76
C ASP A 165 2.65 -29.40 -33.23
N ASN A 166 3.73 -29.04 -32.53
CA ASN A 166 3.74 -29.02 -31.07
C ASN A 166 2.84 -27.92 -30.49
N LEU A 167 1.97 -28.31 -29.55
CA LEU A 167 1.15 -27.43 -28.75
C LEU A 167 1.72 -27.31 -27.31
N ARG A 168 2.14 -26.10 -26.97
CA ARG A 168 2.52 -25.58 -25.66
C ARG A 168 1.28 -25.25 -24.83
N VAL A 169 1.06 -26.06 -23.80
CA VAL A 169 0.17 -25.76 -22.68
C VAL A 169 1.06 -25.64 -21.45
N ASP A 170 1.33 -24.40 -21.02
CA ASP A 170 2.32 -24.12 -19.98
C ASP A 170 1.76 -24.41 -18.58
N ALA A 171 0.46 -24.18 -18.38
CA ALA A 171 -0.26 -24.55 -17.16
C ALA A 171 -1.71 -24.92 -17.48
N VAL A 172 -2.29 -25.80 -16.67
CA VAL A 172 -3.72 -26.14 -16.74
C VAL A 172 -4.50 -25.25 -15.78
N ALA A 173 -5.74 -24.91 -16.15
CA ALA A 173 -6.62 -24.11 -15.30
C ALA A 173 -7.96 -24.82 -15.08
N PHE A 174 -8.60 -24.54 -13.95
CA PHE A 174 -9.95 -25.02 -13.68
C PHE A 174 -10.71 -24.08 -12.76
N HIS A 175 -12.03 -24.21 -12.75
CA HIS A 175 -12.95 -23.50 -11.87
C HIS A 175 -13.66 -24.46 -10.93
N TRP A 176 -13.87 -24.04 -9.67
CA TRP A 176 -14.58 -24.86 -8.69
C TRP A 176 -15.64 -24.07 -7.95
N TYR A 177 -16.87 -24.55 -8.03
CA TYR A 177 -18.00 -23.98 -7.31
C TYR A 177 -18.73 -25.10 -6.59
N GLY A 178 -18.49 -25.24 -5.29
CA GLY A 178 -19.01 -26.36 -4.52
C GLY A 178 -19.55 -25.97 -3.16
N GLY A 179 -19.68 -26.96 -2.28
CA GLY A 179 -20.10 -26.72 -0.90
C GLY A 179 -21.52 -26.17 -0.76
N SER A 180 -22.50 -26.79 -1.44
CA SER A 180 -23.93 -26.42 -1.36
C SER A 180 -24.59 -26.61 0.02
N ASN A 181 -23.79 -26.92 1.04
CA ASN A 181 -24.19 -26.95 2.43
C ASN A 181 -23.11 -26.22 3.27
N PRO A 182 -23.44 -25.10 3.93
CA PRO A 182 -22.49 -24.28 4.69
C PRO A 182 -22.09 -24.93 6.02
N ASN A 183 -22.70 -26.05 6.42
CA ASN A 183 -22.43 -26.70 7.72
C ASN A 183 -21.15 -27.54 7.77
N ASN A 184 -20.43 -27.70 6.66
CA ASN A 184 -19.15 -28.42 6.63
C ASN A 184 -18.09 -27.72 5.75
N PRO A 185 -17.71 -26.47 6.05
CA PRO A 185 -16.80 -25.68 5.22
C PRO A 185 -15.39 -26.30 5.15
N VAL A 186 -14.90 -26.92 6.22
CA VAL A 186 -13.60 -27.64 6.21
C VAL A 186 -13.66 -28.88 5.31
N GLY A 187 -14.77 -29.62 5.31
CA GLY A 187 -14.98 -30.72 4.38
C GLY A 187 -15.02 -30.24 2.92
N SER A 188 -15.69 -29.12 2.67
CA SER A 188 -15.70 -28.46 1.34
C SER A 188 -14.31 -28.00 0.91
N ALA A 189 -13.50 -27.44 1.83
CA ALA A 189 -12.13 -27.04 1.56
C ALA A 189 -11.27 -28.24 1.14
N ASN A 190 -11.34 -29.36 1.87
CA ASN A 190 -10.63 -30.57 1.50
C ASN A 190 -11.13 -31.15 0.16
N SER A 191 -12.44 -31.08 -0.10
CA SER A 191 -13.01 -31.48 -1.38
C SER A 191 -12.52 -30.62 -2.54
N PHE A 192 -12.25 -29.32 -2.31
CA PHE A 192 -11.68 -28.40 -3.29
C PHE A 192 -10.17 -28.63 -3.51
N LEU A 193 -9.41 -28.98 -2.48
CA LEU A 193 -7.97 -29.23 -2.64
C LEU A 193 -7.67 -30.53 -3.41
N ASN A 194 -8.60 -31.49 -3.41
CA ASN A 194 -8.46 -32.73 -4.19
C ASN A 194 -8.32 -32.50 -5.72
N PRO A 195 -9.17 -31.72 -6.40
CA PRO A 195 -9.01 -31.44 -7.81
C PRO A 195 -7.70 -30.70 -8.12
N VAL A 196 -7.20 -29.82 -7.23
CA VAL A 196 -5.89 -29.17 -7.40
C VAL A 196 -4.78 -30.21 -7.60
N ASP A 197 -4.76 -31.22 -6.74
CA ASP A 197 -3.78 -32.31 -6.80
C ASP A 197 -4.03 -33.22 -8.01
N TYR A 198 -5.29 -33.51 -8.32
CA TYR A 198 -5.70 -34.32 -9.46
C TYR A 198 -5.24 -33.73 -10.80
N TYR A 199 -5.50 -32.44 -11.05
CA TYR A 199 -5.11 -31.78 -12.31
C TYR A 199 -3.59 -31.78 -12.46
N HIS A 200 -2.84 -31.46 -11.40
CA HIS A 200 -1.38 -31.52 -11.44
C HIS A 200 -0.86 -32.92 -11.75
N ASN A 201 -1.32 -33.92 -11.00
CA ASN A 201 -0.85 -35.31 -11.14
C ASN A 201 -1.24 -35.93 -12.49
N THR A 202 -2.38 -35.56 -13.05
CA THR A 202 -2.88 -36.09 -14.33
C THR A 202 -2.10 -35.53 -15.51
N TYR A 203 -1.84 -34.22 -15.53
CA TYR A 203 -1.25 -33.55 -16.69
C TYR A 203 0.23 -33.22 -16.53
N ASN A 204 0.79 -33.37 -15.32
CA ASN A 204 2.16 -33.01 -14.98
C ASN A 204 2.50 -31.58 -15.45
N ARG A 205 1.63 -30.63 -15.06
CA ARG A 205 1.74 -29.19 -15.35
C ARG A 205 1.41 -28.38 -14.11
N PRO A 206 1.96 -27.17 -13.96
CA PRO A 206 1.47 -26.21 -12.98
C PRO A 206 -0.03 -25.97 -13.13
N VAL A 207 -0.67 -25.58 -12.03
CA VAL A 207 -2.12 -25.40 -11.91
C VAL A 207 -2.45 -23.95 -11.59
N TRP A 208 -3.45 -23.43 -12.29
CA TRP A 208 -4.10 -22.15 -12.01
C TRP A 208 -5.55 -22.40 -11.58
N ILE A 209 -5.99 -21.77 -10.50
CA ILE A 209 -7.38 -21.80 -10.05
C ILE A 209 -7.98 -20.42 -10.28
N THR A 210 -8.43 -20.16 -11.51
CA THR A 210 -8.87 -18.82 -11.91
C THR A 210 -10.21 -18.41 -11.31
N GLU A 211 -11.02 -19.36 -10.83
CA GLU A 211 -12.26 -19.11 -10.11
C GLU A 211 -12.53 -20.20 -9.08
N PHE A 212 -12.77 -19.83 -7.81
CA PHE A 212 -13.31 -20.76 -6.83
C PHE A 212 -14.13 -20.08 -5.73
N ALA A 213 -15.20 -20.73 -5.27
CA ALA A 213 -15.96 -20.32 -4.09
C ALA A 213 -16.87 -21.45 -3.57
N MET A 214 -17.27 -21.39 -2.30
CA MET A 214 -18.52 -22.04 -1.89
C MET A 214 -19.70 -21.16 -2.30
N HIS A 215 -20.76 -21.76 -2.86
CA HIS A 215 -21.93 -21.01 -3.31
C HIS A 215 -23.25 -21.80 -3.15
N ASP A 216 -24.30 -21.12 -2.71
CA ASP A 216 -25.64 -21.70 -2.57
C ASP A 216 -26.44 -21.69 -3.87
N TRP A 217 -26.18 -22.66 -4.74
CA TRP A 217 -26.96 -22.84 -5.97
C TRP A 217 -28.46 -23.08 -5.72
N GLY A 218 -28.84 -23.53 -4.53
CA GLY A 218 -30.24 -23.84 -4.19
C GLY A 218 -31.00 -22.67 -3.56
N GLY A 219 -30.32 -21.62 -3.11
CA GLY A 219 -30.93 -20.51 -2.38
C GLY A 219 -31.64 -20.95 -1.08
N ASN A 220 -31.12 -21.97 -0.41
CA ASN A 220 -31.68 -22.54 0.80
C ASN A 220 -31.18 -21.86 2.09
N TYR A 221 -30.11 -21.07 1.98
CA TYR A 221 -29.42 -20.43 3.09
C TYR A 221 -29.28 -18.93 2.84
N THR A 222 -29.01 -18.20 3.91
CA THR A 222 -28.78 -16.75 3.84
C THR A 222 -27.35 -16.46 3.36
N ASP A 223 -27.16 -15.29 2.73
CA ASP A 223 -25.82 -14.79 2.38
C ASP A 223 -24.88 -14.80 3.60
N ALA A 224 -25.38 -14.46 4.80
CA ALA A 224 -24.58 -14.41 6.01
C ALA A 224 -24.05 -15.80 6.43
N GLU A 225 -24.85 -16.86 6.31
CA GLU A 225 -24.42 -18.22 6.62
C GLU A 225 -23.30 -18.68 5.68
N TYR A 226 -23.41 -18.35 4.39
CA TYR A 226 -22.38 -18.70 3.40
C TYR A 226 -21.14 -17.83 3.47
N GLN A 227 -21.28 -16.56 3.85
CA GLN A 227 -20.12 -15.71 4.09
C GLN A 227 -19.26 -16.25 5.23
N GLU A 228 -19.88 -16.71 6.32
CA GLU A 228 -19.16 -17.38 7.41
C GLU A 228 -18.58 -18.74 6.99
N ALA A 229 -19.31 -19.52 6.18
CA ALA A 229 -18.78 -20.76 5.64
C ALA A 229 -17.57 -20.53 4.72
N ASN A 230 -17.63 -19.52 3.85
CA ASN A 230 -16.53 -19.12 2.97
C ASN A 230 -15.32 -18.61 3.77
N ARG A 231 -15.53 -17.89 4.88
CA ARG A 231 -14.46 -17.53 5.82
C ARG A 231 -13.70 -18.77 6.32
N ILE A 232 -14.42 -19.74 6.90
CA ILE A 232 -13.80 -20.98 7.43
C ILE A 232 -13.17 -21.82 6.32
N PHE A 233 -13.80 -21.85 5.14
CA PHE A 233 -13.26 -22.51 3.96
C PHE A 233 -11.90 -21.93 3.55
N LEU A 234 -11.78 -20.61 3.48
CA LEU A 234 -10.55 -19.91 3.11
C LEU A 234 -9.41 -20.14 4.11
N GLU A 235 -9.71 -20.27 5.41
CA GLU A 235 -8.70 -20.58 6.44
C GLU A 235 -7.97 -21.90 6.17
N THR A 236 -8.64 -22.86 5.51
CA THR A 236 -8.02 -24.13 5.10
C THR A 236 -7.43 -24.06 3.70
N VAL A 237 -8.14 -23.40 2.77
CA VAL A 237 -7.77 -23.39 1.35
C VAL A 237 -6.51 -22.58 1.09
N ILE A 238 -6.39 -21.36 1.63
CA ILE A 238 -5.26 -20.47 1.33
C ILE A 238 -3.92 -21.13 1.74
N PRO A 239 -3.73 -21.62 2.98
CA PRO A 239 -2.51 -22.35 3.33
C PRO A 239 -2.28 -23.60 2.47
N GLY A 240 -3.37 -24.27 2.08
CA GLY A 240 -3.32 -25.42 1.16
C GLY A 240 -2.76 -25.04 -0.21
N LEU A 241 -3.20 -23.94 -0.81
CA LEU A 241 -2.72 -23.47 -2.11
C LEU A 241 -1.31 -22.88 -2.03
N GLU A 242 -1.00 -22.14 -0.96
CA GLU A 242 0.33 -21.55 -0.75
C GLU A 242 1.41 -22.61 -0.57
N SER A 243 1.13 -23.71 0.15
CA SER A 243 2.09 -24.81 0.37
C SER A 243 2.36 -25.69 -0.86
N ARG A 244 1.52 -25.63 -1.90
CA ARG A 244 1.68 -26.44 -3.13
C ARG A 244 2.59 -25.72 -4.12
N SER A 245 3.79 -26.26 -4.35
CA SER A 245 4.77 -25.66 -5.27
C SER A 245 4.34 -25.66 -6.74
N TYR A 246 3.35 -26.48 -7.10
CA TYR A 246 2.78 -26.56 -8.45
C TYR A 246 1.52 -25.71 -8.64
N VAL A 247 1.04 -25.02 -7.60
CA VAL A 247 0.01 -23.98 -7.76
C VAL A 247 0.73 -22.68 -8.09
N ASN A 248 0.52 -22.17 -9.29
CA ASN A 248 1.11 -20.90 -9.73
C ASN A 248 0.24 -19.71 -9.36
N ALA A 249 -1.09 -19.88 -9.34
CA ALA A 249 -2.02 -18.77 -9.16
C ALA A 249 -3.42 -19.24 -8.75
N TYR A 250 -4.12 -18.43 -7.97
CA TYR A 250 -5.53 -18.64 -7.62
C TYR A 250 -6.28 -17.32 -7.44
N ALA A 251 -7.57 -17.27 -7.81
CA ALA A 251 -8.43 -16.12 -7.59
C ALA A 251 -9.80 -16.55 -7.05
N PHE A 252 -10.14 -16.09 -5.85
CA PHE A 252 -11.44 -16.39 -5.25
C PHE A 252 -12.55 -15.63 -5.97
N TYR A 253 -13.64 -16.33 -6.27
CA TYR A 253 -14.74 -15.77 -7.04
C TYR A 253 -15.72 -15.01 -6.14
N HIS A 254 -15.57 -13.69 -6.10
CA HIS A 254 -16.28 -12.81 -5.17
C HIS A 254 -17.54 -12.15 -5.73
N HIS A 255 -18.01 -12.56 -6.92
CA HIS A 255 -19.16 -11.94 -7.59
C HIS A 255 -20.52 -12.45 -7.09
N PHE A 256 -20.53 -13.53 -6.29
CA PHE A 256 -21.75 -13.95 -5.61
C PHE A 256 -22.00 -13.11 -4.36
N SER A 257 -23.27 -12.84 -4.04
CA SER A 257 -23.64 -12.08 -2.84
C SER A 257 -23.16 -12.73 -1.54
N ASP A 258 -23.09 -14.06 -1.56
CA ASP A 258 -22.71 -14.96 -0.47
C ASP A 258 -21.19 -15.28 -0.42
N ALA A 259 -20.40 -14.72 -1.35
CA ALA A 259 -18.95 -14.91 -1.44
C ALA A 259 -18.15 -13.59 -1.62
N LYS A 260 -18.72 -12.44 -1.28
CA LYS A 260 -18.00 -11.15 -1.34
C LYS A 260 -16.76 -11.13 -0.44
N LEU A 261 -15.62 -10.67 -0.98
CA LEU A 261 -14.41 -10.39 -0.20
C LEU A 261 -14.34 -8.95 0.29
N LEU A 262 -14.76 -7.99 -0.54
CA LEU A 262 -14.53 -6.56 -0.31
C LEU A 262 -15.83 -5.76 -0.49
N ASN A 263 -16.03 -4.75 0.37
CA ASN A 263 -17.11 -3.77 0.30
C ASN A 263 -16.58 -2.35 0.05
N GLY A 264 -17.41 -1.48 -0.53
CA GLY A 264 -17.05 -0.07 -0.78
C GLY A 264 -16.13 0.11 -1.99
N SER A 265 -15.59 1.31 -2.19
CA SER A 265 -14.62 1.61 -3.25
C SER A 265 -13.50 2.52 -2.74
N ASP A 266 -13.77 3.46 -1.85
CA ASP A 266 -12.72 4.11 -1.05
C ASP A 266 -13.36 4.73 0.20
N PRO A 267 -13.09 4.21 1.42
CA PRO A 267 -12.24 3.06 1.71
C PRO A 267 -12.88 1.73 1.27
N VAL A 268 -12.05 0.81 0.76
CA VAL A 268 -12.41 -0.61 0.66
C VAL A 268 -12.39 -1.24 2.06
N THR A 269 -13.35 -2.11 2.36
CA THR A 269 -13.45 -2.81 3.65
C THR A 269 -13.57 -4.31 3.42
N PRO A 270 -12.63 -5.14 3.91
CA PRO A 270 -12.77 -6.58 3.86
C PRO A 270 -14.01 -7.08 4.63
N THR A 271 -14.72 -8.04 4.05
CA THR A 271 -15.72 -8.86 4.75
C THR A 271 -15.01 -9.85 5.67
N SER A 272 -15.76 -10.70 6.40
CA SER A 272 -15.14 -11.75 7.20
C SER A 272 -14.36 -12.77 6.35
N ALA A 273 -14.87 -13.17 5.18
CA ALA A 273 -14.12 -13.96 4.21
C ALA A 273 -12.96 -13.17 3.59
N GLY A 274 -13.18 -11.87 3.34
CA GLY A 274 -12.16 -10.92 2.92
C GLY A 274 -10.98 -10.85 3.87
N ASP A 275 -11.23 -10.81 5.18
CA ASP A 275 -10.19 -10.75 6.21
C ASP A 275 -9.21 -11.91 6.11
N VAL A 276 -9.69 -13.11 5.74
CA VAL A 276 -8.82 -14.27 5.52
C VAL A 276 -8.05 -14.14 4.21
N TYR A 277 -8.69 -13.62 3.16
CA TYR A 277 -8.08 -13.50 1.82
C TYR A 277 -6.96 -12.46 1.75
N VAL A 278 -7.13 -11.32 2.43
CA VAL A 278 -6.14 -10.22 2.47
C VAL A 278 -5.21 -10.30 3.68
N ASP A 279 -5.36 -11.34 4.51
CA ASP A 279 -4.59 -11.59 5.73
C ASP A 279 -4.68 -10.39 6.71
N THR A 280 -5.91 -9.99 7.07
CA THR A 280 -6.20 -8.96 8.09
C THR A 280 -5.74 -9.45 9.47
N LEU A 281 -5.04 -8.61 10.22
CA LEU A 281 -4.61 -8.92 11.58
C LEU A 281 -5.73 -8.57 12.58
N LEU A 282 -6.33 -9.59 13.18
CA LEU A 282 -7.37 -9.47 14.19
C LEU A 282 -6.77 -9.23 15.58
N ALA A 283 -7.62 -8.88 16.55
CA ALA A 283 -7.21 -8.70 17.93
C ALA A 283 -6.52 -9.95 18.50
N GLY A 284 -5.27 -9.80 18.93
CA GLY A 284 -4.43 -10.90 19.41
C GLY A 284 -3.48 -11.48 18.37
N ASP A 285 -3.67 -11.17 17.08
CA ASP A 285 -2.74 -11.54 16.03
C ASP A 285 -1.52 -10.63 16.04
N SER A 286 -0.36 -11.21 15.73
CA SER A 286 0.89 -10.47 15.57
C SER A 286 1.65 -11.00 14.36
N ARG A 287 1.93 -10.13 13.38
CA ARG A 287 2.79 -10.43 12.22
C ARG A 287 4.16 -9.81 12.44
N ASN A 288 5.19 -10.64 12.45
CA ASN A 288 6.57 -10.18 12.41
C ASN A 288 7.14 -10.32 10.99
N LEU A 289 7.47 -9.19 10.36
CA LEU A 289 8.04 -9.10 9.02
C LEU A 289 9.37 -9.84 8.88
N ASN A 290 10.15 -9.97 9.97
CA ASN A 290 11.46 -10.62 9.96
C ASN A 290 12.40 -10.14 8.83
N GLY A 291 12.33 -8.85 8.48
CA GLY A 291 13.13 -8.27 7.39
C GLY A 291 12.68 -8.67 5.98
N VAL A 292 11.47 -9.18 5.82
CA VAL A 292 10.84 -9.46 4.52
C VAL A 292 9.75 -8.42 4.26
N SER A 293 9.81 -7.79 3.09
CA SER A 293 8.81 -6.82 2.65
C SER A 293 7.53 -7.53 2.17
N LEU A 294 6.38 -6.93 2.45
CA LEU A 294 5.07 -7.28 1.88
C LEU A 294 4.81 -6.55 0.55
N GLY A 295 5.75 -5.72 0.09
CA GLY A 295 5.69 -5.05 -1.19
C GLY A 295 4.46 -4.17 -1.38
N THR A 296 3.63 -4.46 -2.38
CA THR A 296 2.44 -3.67 -2.72
C THR A 296 1.25 -3.87 -1.78
N ASP A 297 1.35 -4.74 -0.77
CA ASP A 297 0.22 -5.09 0.09
C ASP A 297 -0.26 -3.93 0.99
N VAL A 298 -1.56 -3.97 1.30
CA VAL A 298 -2.18 -3.30 2.45
C VAL A 298 -2.16 -4.23 3.65
N THR A 299 -1.64 -3.76 4.77
CA THR A 299 -1.86 -4.42 6.06
C THR A 299 -3.15 -3.88 6.68
N TYR A 300 -4.19 -4.71 6.71
CA TYR A 300 -5.45 -4.40 7.40
C TYR A 300 -5.35 -4.79 8.87
N LEU A 301 -5.81 -3.92 9.78
CA LEU A 301 -5.83 -4.18 11.22
C LEU A 301 -7.25 -4.07 11.77
N ARG A 302 -7.68 -5.13 12.47
CA ARG A 302 -8.85 -5.14 13.38
C ARG A 302 -8.38 -5.40 14.81
N GLY A 303 -7.45 -4.57 15.27
CA GLY A 303 -6.82 -4.71 16.58
C GLY A 303 -5.55 -5.57 16.64
N GLY A 304 -5.04 -6.05 15.49
CA GLY A 304 -3.79 -6.82 15.43
C GLY A 304 -2.52 -5.96 15.42
N GLU A 305 -1.38 -6.63 15.46
CA GLU A 305 -0.06 -6.00 15.54
C GLU A 305 0.85 -6.37 14.36
N ILE A 306 1.57 -5.39 13.81
CA ILE A 306 2.66 -5.61 12.85
C ILE A 306 4.01 -5.15 13.39
N THR A 307 5.01 -6.02 13.35
CA THR A 307 6.38 -5.73 13.85
C THR A 307 7.45 -6.07 12.83
N ASN A 308 8.64 -5.48 12.96
CA ASN A 308 9.85 -5.98 12.31
C ASN A 308 10.95 -6.25 13.33
N ASN A 309 11.28 -7.52 13.52
CA ASN A 309 12.41 -7.95 14.36
C ASN A 309 13.59 -8.50 13.55
N GLY A 310 13.53 -8.41 12.21
CA GLY A 310 14.61 -8.83 11.31
C GLY A 310 15.48 -7.67 10.85
N ALA A 311 15.97 -7.73 9.61
CA ALA A 311 16.74 -6.64 9.02
C ALA A 311 15.86 -5.38 8.81
N PRO A 312 16.42 -4.16 8.88
CA PRO A 312 15.68 -2.94 8.57
C PRO A 312 15.13 -2.93 7.14
N LEU A 313 13.94 -2.34 6.96
CA LEU A 313 13.22 -2.31 5.68
C LEU A 313 12.92 -0.89 5.24
N GLN A 314 13.55 -0.41 4.16
CA GLN A 314 13.25 0.91 3.59
C GLN A 314 11.85 1.00 2.95
N THR A 315 11.29 -0.15 2.56
CA THR A 315 9.91 -0.30 2.09
C THR A 315 9.41 -1.65 2.58
N ALA A 316 8.63 -1.65 3.65
CA ALA A 316 8.05 -2.86 4.24
C ALA A 316 6.69 -3.21 3.63
N MET A 317 5.88 -2.22 3.26
CA MET A 317 4.57 -2.39 2.64
C MET A 317 4.09 -1.07 2.03
N ARG A 318 3.08 -1.13 1.16
CA ARG A 318 2.46 0.04 0.55
C ARG A 318 1.55 0.80 1.52
N ALA A 319 0.76 0.09 2.33
CA ALA A 319 -0.25 0.75 3.15
C ALA A 319 -0.59 0.03 4.47
N ILE A 320 -1.14 0.79 5.40
CA ILE A 320 -1.76 0.28 6.64
C ILE A 320 -3.17 0.86 6.74
N ASP A 321 -4.17 0.01 6.97
CA ASP A 321 -5.57 0.43 7.20
C ASP A 321 -6.07 -0.16 8.52
N SER A 322 -6.13 0.67 9.57
CA SER A 322 -6.69 0.30 10.86
C SER A 322 -8.20 0.51 10.83
N ILE A 323 -8.93 -0.59 10.72
CA ILE A 323 -10.38 -0.61 10.48
C ILE A 323 -11.14 -0.40 11.79
N GLU A 324 -10.79 -1.18 12.82
CA GLU A 324 -11.42 -1.14 14.14
C GLU A 324 -10.47 -1.69 15.21
N GLY A 325 -10.78 -1.41 16.48
CA GLY A 325 -10.01 -1.94 17.61
C GLY A 325 -8.65 -1.26 17.79
N ALA A 326 -7.86 -1.77 18.74
CA ALA A 326 -6.57 -1.20 19.11
C ALA A 326 -5.42 -1.96 18.42
N GLY A 327 -5.02 -1.51 17.24
CA GLY A 327 -3.89 -2.05 16.50
C GLY A 327 -2.56 -1.47 16.95
N ALA A 328 -1.47 -2.16 16.62
CA ALA A 328 -0.12 -1.71 16.96
C ALA A 328 0.88 -1.91 15.81
N LEU A 329 1.91 -1.07 15.80
CA LEU A 329 3.07 -1.23 14.94
C LEU A 329 4.38 -1.02 15.72
N GLY A 330 5.45 -1.74 15.39
CA GLY A 330 6.69 -1.66 16.16
C GLY A 330 7.79 -2.66 15.75
N GLY A 331 8.54 -3.14 16.74
CA GLY A 331 9.60 -4.13 16.57
C GLY A 331 10.96 -3.68 17.12
N SER A 332 12.01 -4.45 16.81
CA SER A 332 13.39 -4.13 17.21
C SER A 332 14.22 -3.45 16.12
N SER A 333 13.74 -3.42 14.87
CA SER A 333 14.45 -2.84 13.73
C SER A 333 13.60 -1.81 13.01
N ASP A 334 14.23 -0.83 12.38
CA ASP A 334 13.54 0.24 11.67
C ASP A 334 12.86 -0.28 10.40
N TRP A 335 11.69 0.25 10.08
CA TRP A 335 11.01 -0.08 8.83
C TRP A 335 10.07 1.04 8.37
N ALA A 336 9.68 1.02 7.10
CA ALA A 336 8.85 2.07 6.53
C ALA A 336 7.65 1.58 5.72
N VAL A 337 6.58 2.37 5.74
CA VAL A 337 5.47 2.33 4.77
C VAL A 337 5.84 3.29 3.63
N ALA A 338 5.87 2.78 2.41
CA ALA A 338 6.23 3.54 1.22
C ALA A 338 5.74 2.81 -0.06
N GLY A 339 5.63 3.54 -1.16
CA GLY A 339 5.26 2.98 -2.46
C GLY A 339 4.37 3.91 -3.27
N SER A 340 4.03 3.49 -4.50
CA SER A 340 3.06 4.20 -5.32
C SER A 340 1.68 4.17 -4.64
N ASN A 341 1.01 5.32 -4.57
CA ASN A 341 -0.30 5.48 -3.92
C ASN A 341 -0.34 4.93 -2.46
N ALA A 342 0.78 5.06 -1.72
CA ALA A 342 0.90 4.61 -0.35
C ALA A 342 0.00 5.43 0.60
N PHE A 343 -0.63 4.75 1.56
CA PHE A 343 -1.51 5.40 2.53
C PHE A 343 -1.44 4.75 3.92
N VAL A 344 -1.72 5.56 4.94
CA VAL A 344 -2.00 5.08 6.29
C VAL A 344 -3.36 5.62 6.72
N ARG A 345 -4.26 4.73 7.09
CA ARG A 345 -5.62 5.09 7.51
C ARG A 345 -5.88 4.56 8.92
N ILE A 346 -6.41 5.41 9.79
CA ILE A 346 -6.91 5.04 11.12
C ILE A 346 -8.37 5.48 11.15
N ARG A 347 -9.29 4.52 11.05
CA ARG A 347 -10.73 4.80 10.97
C ARG A 347 -11.29 5.16 12.34
N THR A 348 -12.51 5.70 12.35
CA THR A 348 -13.18 6.23 13.56
C THR A 348 -13.22 5.27 14.75
N ASP A 349 -13.46 3.97 14.51
CA ASP A 349 -13.54 2.95 15.56
C ASP A 349 -12.20 2.25 15.83
N ALA A 350 -11.10 2.79 15.32
CA ALA A 350 -9.76 2.22 15.42
C ALA A 350 -8.80 3.12 16.21
N SER A 351 -7.78 2.49 16.77
CA SER A 351 -6.57 3.18 17.22
C SER A 351 -5.33 2.45 16.76
N LEU A 352 -4.26 3.20 16.50
CA LEU A 352 -2.97 2.67 16.08
C LEU A 352 -1.89 3.15 17.04
N VAL A 353 -1.18 2.20 17.64
CA VAL A 353 -0.13 2.46 18.61
C VAL A 353 1.25 2.14 18.01
N LYS A 354 2.10 3.15 17.86
CA LYS A 354 3.54 2.94 17.62
C LYS A 354 4.24 2.59 18.94
N GLN A 355 4.82 1.40 19.01
CA GLN A 355 5.56 0.89 20.16
C GLN A 355 6.92 0.30 19.78
N GLY A 356 7.76 0.04 20.78
CA GLY A 356 9.15 -0.41 20.60
C GLY A 356 10.11 0.75 20.30
N ALA A 357 11.39 0.55 20.63
CA ALA A 357 12.43 1.57 20.51
C ALA A 357 12.80 1.93 19.05
N ASN A 358 12.39 1.12 18.08
CA ASN A 358 12.67 1.33 16.66
C ASN A 358 11.96 2.58 16.09
N ALA A 359 12.42 3.03 14.93
CA ALA A 359 11.71 3.98 14.10
C ALA A 359 10.75 3.24 13.14
N VAL A 360 9.52 3.75 13.02
CA VAL A 360 8.64 3.42 11.88
C VAL A 360 8.45 4.68 11.06
N GLU A 361 8.74 4.59 9.77
CA GLU A 361 8.68 5.73 8.86
C GLU A 361 7.48 5.61 7.90
N TRP A 362 6.78 6.71 7.66
CA TRP A 362 5.76 6.85 6.62
C TRP A 362 6.31 7.81 5.57
N ASN A 363 6.79 7.27 4.46
CA ASN A 363 7.52 8.03 3.44
C ASN A 363 6.66 8.27 2.19
N ASN A 364 6.35 9.55 1.93
CA ASN A 364 5.43 9.99 0.90
C ASN A 364 4.05 9.31 0.98
N VAL A 365 3.52 9.23 2.21
CA VAL A 365 2.28 8.51 2.53
C VAL A 365 1.14 9.51 2.74
N ALA A 366 0.00 9.23 2.12
CA ALA A 366 -1.25 9.92 2.44
C ALA A 366 -1.82 9.39 3.77
N THR A 367 -1.86 10.22 4.81
CA THR A 367 -2.35 9.81 6.13
C THR A 367 -3.72 10.41 6.44
N THR A 368 -4.67 9.55 6.83
CA THR A 368 -5.97 9.96 7.38
C THR A 368 -6.15 9.32 8.76
N ASN A 369 -6.26 10.15 9.80
CA ASN A 369 -6.51 9.72 11.16
C ASN A 369 -7.87 10.27 11.63
N ASP A 370 -8.89 9.43 11.62
CA ASP A 370 -10.23 9.72 12.15
C ASP A 370 -10.49 9.03 13.50
N GLY A 371 -9.59 8.13 13.91
CA GLY A 371 -9.63 7.43 15.20
C GLY A 371 -8.61 7.99 16.20
N GLY A 372 -7.69 7.13 16.65
CA GLY A 372 -6.62 7.54 17.57
C GLY A 372 -5.23 7.07 17.14
N LEU A 373 -4.27 7.98 17.05
CA LEU A 373 -2.86 7.68 16.85
C LEU A 373 -2.09 7.88 18.17
N THR A 374 -1.37 6.87 18.64
CA THR A 374 -0.49 7.00 19.81
C THR A 374 0.94 6.60 19.45
N VAL A 375 1.90 7.50 19.66
CA VAL A 375 3.33 7.17 19.70
C VAL A 375 3.72 6.88 21.14
N ALA A 376 3.72 5.60 21.51
CA ALA A 376 3.98 5.14 22.87
C ALA A 376 5.47 4.98 23.18
N ASP A 377 6.28 4.57 22.19
CA ASP A 377 7.72 4.39 22.32
C ASP A 377 8.44 4.53 20.96
N GLY A 378 9.73 4.83 21.02
CA GLY A 378 10.58 5.03 19.85
C GLY A 378 10.17 6.26 19.04
N THR A 379 10.29 6.17 17.72
CA THR A 379 9.96 7.28 16.80
C THR A 379 8.94 6.84 15.75
N LEU A 380 7.87 7.61 15.59
CA LEU A 380 7.08 7.61 14.37
C LEU A 380 7.56 8.77 13.51
N ARG A 381 8.07 8.49 12.32
CA ARG A 381 8.58 9.50 11.40
C ARG A 381 7.67 9.62 10.19
N ILE A 382 7.21 10.82 9.87
CA ILE A 382 6.41 11.09 8.67
C ILE A 382 7.26 11.96 7.76
N VAL A 383 7.62 11.44 6.60
CA VAL A 383 8.46 12.10 5.60
C VAL A 383 7.60 12.37 4.37
N ASP A 384 7.52 13.64 3.96
CA ASP A 384 6.86 14.06 2.71
C ASP A 384 5.40 13.58 2.49
N GLY A 385 4.61 13.48 3.55
CA GLY A 385 3.23 12.98 3.48
C GLY A 385 2.17 14.03 3.78
N SER A 386 0.92 13.71 3.50
CA SER A 386 -0.23 14.46 4.02
C SER A 386 -0.69 13.85 5.35
N PHE A 387 -1.24 14.68 6.23
CA PHE A 387 -1.86 14.23 7.48
C PHE A 387 -3.19 14.95 7.64
N THR A 388 -4.28 14.20 7.67
CA THR A 388 -5.68 14.69 7.68
C THR A 388 -6.54 13.88 8.65
N GLY A 389 -7.82 14.26 8.78
CA GLY A 389 -8.79 13.61 9.68
C GLY A 389 -9.00 14.36 11.00
N ASP A 390 -9.98 13.94 11.79
CA ASP A 390 -10.35 14.61 13.06
C ASP A 390 -9.88 13.84 14.31
N GLY A 391 -9.18 12.72 14.12
CA GLY A 391 -8.73 11.81 15.16
C GLY A 391 -7.67 12.39 16.08
N GLY A 392 -7.62 11.87 17.30
CA GLY A 392 -6.67 12.31 18.33
C GLY A 392 -5.24 11.81 18.05
N VAL A 393 -4.25 12.58 18.48
CA VAL A 393 -2.83 12.22 18.45
C VAL A 393 -2.26 12.29 19.86
N ARG A 394 -1.60 11.23 20.33
CA ARG A 394 -0.89 11.20 21.60
C ARG A 394 0.58 10.86 21.38
N VAL A 395 1.49 11.62 21.99
CA VAL A 395 2.92 11.28 22.03
C VAL A 395 3.35 11.12 23.47
N ALA A 396 3.64 9.88 23.88
CA ALA A 396 4.01 9.54 25.24
C ALA A 396 5.40 10.05 25.62
N ALA A 397 5.66 10.15 26.92
CA ALA A 397 6.98 10.51 27.44
C ALA A 397 8.07 9.55 26.93
N GLY A 398 9.17 10.10 26.40
CA GLY A 398 10.27 9.32 25.82
C GLY A 398 10.12 9.00 24.33
N ALA A 399 8.93 9.12 23.77
CA ALA A 399 8.65 8.90 22.35
C ALA A 399 8.78 10.18 21.51
N ALA A 400 8.84 10.03 20.18
CA ALA A 400 8.91 11.12 19.23
C ALA A 400 8.00 10.94 18.01
N LEU A 401 7.27 12.00 17.66
CA LEU A 401 6.67 12.19 16.34
C LEU A 401 7.58 13.13 15.54
N ASP A 402 8.25 12.61 14.51
CA ASP A 402 9.18 13.36 13.66
C ASP A 402 8.55 13.67 12.30
N LEU A 403 8.38 14.95 11.98
CA LEU A 403 7.64 15.45 10.82
C LEU A 403 8.61 16.15 9.86
N VAL A 404 8.87 15.54 8.71
CA VAL A 404 9.95 15.95 7.80
C VAL A 404 9.39 16.34 6.44
N ALA A 405 9.31 17.65 6.19
CA ALA A 405 8.93 18.20 4.88
C ALA A 405 10.13 18.20 3.91
N VAL A 406 9.94 17.72 2.68
CA VAL A 406 11.00 17.67 1.66
C VAL A 406 11.47 19.07 1.26
N GLY A 407 12.79 19.24 1.16
CA GLY A 407 13.42 20.53 0.90
C GLY A 407 13.38 21.52 2.08
N GLY A 408 12.92 21.10 3.26
CA GLY A 408 12.78 21.94 4.45
C GLY A 408 11.70 23.01 4.32
N ARG A 409 10.78 22.85 3.36
CA ARG A 409 9.71 23.82 3.06
C ARG A 409 8.37 23.12 3.14
N GLY A 410 7.52 23.51 4.10
CA GLY A 410 6.19 22.95 4.29
C GLY A 410 5.78 22.97 5.76
N THR A 411 4.50 22.75 6.03
CA THR A 411 3.95 22.61 7.38
C THR A 411 3.01 21.42 7.41
N TYR A 412 3.08 20.61 8.46
CA TYR A 412 2.08 19.59 8.72
C TYR A 412 0.90 20.26 9.41
N SER A 413 -0.24 20.31 8.71
CA SER A 413 -1.44 20.99 9.18
C SER A 413 -2.37 20.03 9.89
N PHE A 414 -2.61 20.26 11.17
CA PHE A 414 -3.64 19.60 11.95
C PHE A 414 -4.85 20.53 12.04
N SER A 415 -6.06 20.04 11.78
CA SER A 415 -7.30 20.83 11.79
C SER A 415 -8.34 20.09 12.62
N GLY A 416 -8.98 20.76 13.59
CA GLY A 416 -9.99 20.11 14.46
C GLY A 416 -9.46 19.05 15.42
N GLN A 417 -8.18 18.72 15.39
CA GLN A 417 -7.62 17.59 16.15
C GLN A 417 -7.21 17.95 17.58
N GLN A 418 -7.30 16.95 18.47
CA GLN A 418 -6.68 16.99 19.80
C GLN A 418 -5.32 16.30 19.77
N ILE A 419 -4.28 17.02 20.18
CA ILE A 419 -2.91 16.54 20.30
C ILE A 419 -2.50 16.59 21.78
N ASP A 420 -2.22 15.43 22.38
CA ASP A 420 -1.72 15.30 23.74
C ASP A 420 -0.24 14.92 23.73
N LEU A 421 0.62 15.84 24.20
CA LEU A 421 2.07 15.76 24.09
C LEU A 421 2.76 15.63 25.45
N GLU A 422 3.35 14.47 25.70
CA GLU A 422 4.26 14.18 26.83
C GLU A 422 5.71 13.96 26.37
N GLY A 423 5.91 13.59 25.09
CA GLY A 423 7.20 13.37 24.44
C GLY A 423 7.62 14.49 23.49
N ARG A 424 8.09 14.14 22.29
CA ARG A 424 8.55 15.10 21.26
C ARG A 424 7.60 15.19 20.09
N VAL A 425 7.39 16.40 19.61
CA VAL A 425 7.06 16.64 18.21
C VAL A 425 8.22 17.39 17.58
N ILE A 426 8.75 16.89 16.47
CA ILE A 426 9.88 17.48 15.74
C ILE A 426 9.37 17.87 14.35
N GLY A 427 9.72 19.06 13.87
CA GLY A 427 9.35 19.56 12.54
C GLY A 427 8.34 20.71 12.54
N PRO A 428 7.99 21.21 11.34
CA PRO A 428 7.11 22.36 11.17
C PRO A 428 5.63 21.95 11.29
N VAL A 429 4.95 22.44 12.32
CA VAL A 429 3.56 22.13 12.66
C VAL A 429 2.68 23.38 12.52
N LEU A 430 1.54 23.22 11.84
CA LEU A 430 0.45 24.18 11.81
C LEU A 430 -0.77 23.60 12.53
N LEU A 431 -1.22 24.24 13.60
CA LEU A 431 -2.51 23.99 14.23
C LEU A 431 -3.54 24.93 13.61
N ALA A 432 -4.33 24.40 12.67
CA ALA A 432 -5.45 25.07 12.02
C ALA A 432 -6.72 25.01 12.87
N ALA A 433 -7.72 25.83 12.50
CA ALA A 433 -8.87 26.17 13.32
C ALA A 433 -9.50 24.97 14.07
N GLY A 434 -9.80 25.18 15.35
CA GLY A 434 -10.42 24.16 16.21
C GLY A 434 -9.46 23.14 16.80
N SER A 435 -8.18 23.14 16.41
CA SER A 435 -7.19 22.23 16.99
C SER A 435 -6.82 22.60 18.42
N ARG A 436 -6.47 21.57 19.21
CA ARG A 436 -6.01 21.73 20.59
C ARG A 436 -4.72 20.95 20.80
N LEU A 437 -3.64 21.63 21.18
CA LEU A 437 -2.42 21.00 21.67
C LEU A 437 -2.36 21.12 23.19
N ALA A 438 -2.33 20.00 23.90
CA ALA A 438 -2.13 19.92 25.33
C ALA A 438 -0.78 19.30 25.64
N THR A 439 -0.02 19.93 26.55
CA THR A 439 1.29 19.44 26.98
C THR A 439 1.26 19.03 28.45
N ALA A 440 1.86 17.88 28.77
CA ALA A 440 1.96 17.36 30.14
C ALA A 440 3.33 16.71 30.36
N GLY A 441 3.81 16.67 31.61
CA GLY A 441 5.12 16.09 31.90
C GLY A 441 6.31 17.00 31.56
N SER A 442 7.51 16.62 32.03
CA SER A 442 8.75 17.41 31.88
C SER A 442 9.51 17.14 30.59
N ALA A 443 9.08 16.13 29.83
CA ALA A 443 9.71 15.74 28.58
C ALA A 443 8.99 16.35 27.35
N ALA A 444 7.82 16.97 27.53
CA ALA A 444 7.04 17.54 26.44
C ALA A 444 7.83 18.65 25.73
N ARG A 445 8.10 18.46 24.43
CA ARG A 445 8.86 19.42 23.62
C ARG A 445 8.39 19.44 22.17
N ALA A 446 8.24 20.66 21.63
CA ALA A 446 8.06 20.91 20.21
C ALA A 446 9.38 21.49 19.66
N GLU A 447 9.97 20.83 18.67
CA GLU A 447 11.27 21.19 18.09
C GLU A 447 11.09 21.55 16.62
N GLY A 448 11.03 22.85 16.30
CA GLY A 448 10.74 23.35 14.96
C GLY A 448 9.73 24.51 14.99
N ASP A 449 9.19 24.85 13.83
CA ASP A 449 8.16 25.88 13.72
C ASP A 449 6.83 25.36 14.27
N LEU A 450 6.22 26.08 15.22
CA LEU A 450 4.86 25.81 15.69
C LEU A 450 3.98 27.02 15.40
N ILE A 451 3.03 26.87 14.48
CA ILE A 451 2.13 27.93 14.03
C ILE A 451 0.73 27.62 14.55
N LEU A 452 0.06 28.61 15.14
CA LEU A 452 -1.34 28.49 15.61
C LEU A 452 -2.25 29.43 14.82
N ASN A 453 -3.33 28.87 14.28
CA ASN A 453 -4.39 29.59 13.59
C ASN A 453 -5.75 29.17 14.17
N ALA A 454 -6.45 30.10 14.83
CA ALA A 454 -7.76 29.86 15.47
C ALA A 454 -7.81 28.57 16.32
N SER A 455 -6.71 28.29 17.03
CA SER A 455 -6.45 27.04 17.76
C SER A 455 -6.04 27.32 19.20
N THR A 456 -6.09 26.28 20.04
CA THR A 456 -5.75 26.38 21.48
C THR A 456 -4.44 25.66 21.81
N LEU A 457 -3.53 26.36 22.47
CA LEU A 457 -2.37 25.76 23.16
C LEU A 457 -2.63 25.73 24.67
N VAL A 458 -2.59 24.53 25.26
CA VAL A 458 -2.72 24.31 26.71
C VAL A 458 -1.38 23.85 27.27
N VAL A 459 -0.82 24.65 28.18
CA VAL A 459 0.43 24.35 28.89
C VAL A 459 0.16 24.35 30.39
N GLY A 460 0.74 23.37 31.10
CA GLY A 460 0.80 23.39 32.57
C GLY A 460 0.05 22.28 33.31
N GLY A 461 0.18 21.01 32.89
CA GLY A 461 0.00 19.88 33.81
C GLY A 461 1.22 19.69 34.72
N GLU A 462 1.09 18.97 35.85
CA GLU A 462 2.23 18.59 36.70
C GLU A 462 3.32 17.96 35.83
N GLY A 463 4.47 18.62 35.75
CA GLY A 463 5.53 18.20 34.83
C GLY A 463 6.26 19.31 34.10
N PHE A 464 5.74 20.53 33.98
CA PHE A 464 6.62 21.68 33.67
C PHE A 464 7.48 22.01 34.89
N ASN A 465 8.43 21.11 35.20
CA ASN A 465 9.54 21.41 36.08
C ASN A 465 10.51 22.20 35.23
N GLU A 466 10.63 23.49 35.53
CA GLU A 466 11.83 24.27 35.22
C GLU A 466 13.04 23.50 35.78
N ARG A 467 13.67 22.66 34.95
CA ARG A 467 15.06 22.32 35.20
C ARG A 467 15.85 23.55 34.78
N THR A 468 16.40 24.18 35.80
CA THR A 468 17.48 25.18 35.81
C THR A 468 18.16 25.35 34.44
N PRO A 469 18.27 26.59 33.93
CA PRO A 469 18.39 26.88 32.51
C PRO A 469 19.66 26.26 31.92
N GLN A 470 19.50 25.29 31.03
CA GLN A 470 20.52 24.93 30.07
C GLN A 470 20.04 25.39 28.70
N THR A 471 20.45 26.61 28.39
CA THR A 471 20.50 27.25 27.06
C THR A 471 19.18 27.65 26.40
N PRO A 472 19.15 28.83 25.77
CA PRO A 472 17.94 29.57 25.43
C PRO A 472 17.25 29.04 24.16
N ILE A 473 15.93 29.27 24.07
CA ILE A 473 15.15 29.12 22.82
C ILE A 473 15.61 30.16 21.76
N VAL A 474 16.43 31.13 22.14
CA VAL A 474 17.12 32.11 21.28
C VAL A 474 18.48 32.47 21.91
N ALA A 475 19.61 31.90 21.44
CA ALA A 475 20.96 32.31 21.90
C ALA A 475 21.54 33.47 21.07
N GLY A 476 20.96 33.72 19.91
CA GLY A 476 21.14 34.92 19.10
C GLY A 476 19.77 35.26 18.55
N GLY A 477 19.42 36.55 18.52
CA GLY A 477 18.08 37.05 18.19
C GLY A 477 17.42 36.32 17.01
N LEU A 478 16.08 36.32 16.97
CA LEU A 478 15.30 35.89 15.82
C LEU A 478 15.95 36.42 14.53
N ASN A 479 16.71 35.58 13.84
CA ASN A 479 17.51 36.03 12.70
C ASN A 479 16.65 35.86 11.46
N LEU A 480 15.65 36.75 11.36
CA LEU A 480 15.14 37.11 10.05
C LEU A 480 16.36 37.69 9.32
N ASN A 481 16.81 37.01 8.27
CA ASN A 481 18.04 37.31 7.55
C ASN A 481 17.96 38.72 6.93
N PHE A 482 18.22 39.76 7.73
CA PHE A 482 17.94 41.18 7.49
C PHE A 482 19.19 41.87 6.97
N ASP A 483 19.07 42.67 5.91
CA ASP A 483 20.11 43.62 5.52
C ASP A 483 19.57 45.05 5.61
N ALA A 484 19.98 45.75 6.66
CA ALA A 484 19.56 47.13 6.93
C ALA A 484 19.95 48.13 5.83
N SER A 485 20.87 47.77 4.92
CA SER A 485 21.25 48.62 3.78
C SER A 485 20.29 48.50 2.58
N LEU A 486 19.43 47.47 2.58
CA LEU A 486 18.46 47.20 1.54
C LEU A 486 17.04 47.71 1.89
N ASP A 487 16.80 48.11 3.14
CA ASP A 487 15.50 48.64 3.60
C ASP A 487 15.55 50.14 3.88
N SER A 488 14.48 50.85 3.51
CA SER A 488 14.37 52.30 3.69
C SER A 488 13.62 52.63 4.98
N PRO A 489 14.14 53.55 5.83
CA PRO A 489 13.45 53.93 7.05
C PRO A 489 12.04 54.48 6.78
N GLY A 490 11.03 53.85 7.39
CA GLY A 490 9.63 54.31 7.35
C GLY A 490 8.76 53.71 6.24
N ASP A 491 9.25 52.72 5.49
CA ASP A 491 8.40 51.94 4.60
C ASP A 491 7.79 50.71 5.32
N SER A 492 6.92 49.98 4.59
CA SER A 492 6.24 48.78 5.07
C SER A 492 6.83 47.50 4.48
N LEU A 493 8.00 47.59 3.85
CA LEU A 493 8.69 46.45 3.23
C LEU A 493 9.83 46.01 4.14
N TRP A 494 9.94 44.69 4.28
CA TRP A 494 11.09 44.08 4.91
C TRP A 494 11.80 43.22 3.89
N SER A 495 13.07 43.54 3.60
CA SER A 495 13.87 42.90 2.56
C SER A 495 14.89 41.95 3.17
N SER A 496 14.86 40.70 2.72
CA SER A 496 15.86 39.72 3.14
C SER A 496 17.25 40.02 2.57
N SER A 497 18.31 39.57 3.25
CA SER A 497 19.72 39.72 2.87
C SER A 497 20.13 38.98 1.58
N VAL A 498 19.22 38.17 1.02
CA VAL A 498 19.36 37.49 -0.28
C VAL A 498 18.59 38.20 -1.42
N GLY A 499 18.03 39.39 -1.16
CA GLY A 499 17.59 40.37 -2.18
C GLY A 499 16.40 39.97 -3.06
N SER A 500 15.73 38.85 -2.80
CA SER A 500 14.71 38.27 -3.69
C SER A 500 13.34 38.02 -3.05
N GLU A 501 13.23 38.14 -1.72
CA GLU A 501 11.98 37.96 -0.99
C GLU A 501 11.75 39.14 -0.04
N ALA A 502 10.53 39.70 -0.08
CA ALA A 502 10.10 40.79 0.78
C ALA A 502 8.75 40.49 1.45
N LEU A 503 8.64 40.78 2.75
CA LEU A 503 7.39 40.75 3.51
C LEU A 503 6.84 42.17 3.58
N SER A 504 5.55 42.35 3.22
CA SER A 504 4.87 43.65 3.32
C SER A 504 3.75 43.58 4.35
N PHE A 505 3.71 44.54 5.26
CA PHE A 505 2.63 44.65 6.25
C PHE A 505 1.65 45.76 5.87
N GLY A 506 0.35 45.57 6.14
CA GLY A 506 -0.69 46.56 5.84
C GLY A 506 -0.73 47.77 6.78
N ALA A 507 -0.06 47.68 7.93
CA ALA A 507 0.22 48.75 8.89
C ALA A 507 1.35 48.32 9.84
N ALA A 508 1.91 49.27 10.60
CA ALA A 508 2.92 48.97 11.63
C ALA A 508 2.34 48.05 12.72
N ALA A 509 2.83 46.81 12.79
CA ALA A 509 2.42 45.87 13.83
C ALA A 509 3.15 46.20 15.14
N THR A 510 2.39 46.56 16.19
CA THR A 510 2.96 46.80 17.53
C THR A 510 2.72 45.55 18.38
N PRO A 511 3.76 44.93 18.96
CA PRO A 511 3.60 43.78 19.83
C PRO A 511 2.76 44.14 21.06
N ALA A 512 1.76 43.32 21.38
CA ALA A 512 1.05 43.40 22.65
C ALA A 512 1.91 42.70 23.70
N VAL A 513 2.28 43.39 24.78
CA VAL A 513 3.01 42.79 25.89
C VAL A 513 2.11 41.73 26.54
N VAL A 514 2.60 40.49 26.57
CA VAL A 514 1.92 39.41 27.29
C VAL A 514 2.59 39.31 28.66
N GLN A 515 1.78 39.37 29.71
CA GLN A 515 2.23 39.07 31.08
C GLN A 515 1.29 38.02 31.63
N SER A 516 1.73 36.76 31.53
CA SER A 516 0.98 35.64 32.06
C SER A 516 1.81 34.95 33.13
N PRO A 517 1.33 34.87 34.38
CA PRO A 517 1.97 34.08 35.43
C PRO A 517 2.05 32.58 35.08
N LYS A 518 1.20 32.12 34.15
CA LYS A 518 1.22 30.76 33.61
C LYS A 518 2.22 30.57 32.46
N PHE A 519 2.62 31.66 31.80
CA PHE A 519 3.56 31.68 30.67
C PHE A 519 4.54 32.86 30.83
N PRO A 520 5.40 32.84 31.86
CA PRO A 520 6.24 33.99 32.20
C PRO A 520 7.27 34.34 31.11
N ALA A 521 7.54 33.43 30.18
CA ALA A 521 8.45 33.62 29.05
C ALA A 521 7.79 34.26 27.81
N LEU A 522 6.45 34.38 27.76
CA LEU A 522 5.76 35.00 26.63
C LEU A 522 5.65 36.50 26.92
N SER A 523 6.61 37.29 26.44
CA SER A 523 6.70 38.72 26.74
C SER A 523 5.96 39.60 25.73
N ALA A 524 5.60 39.06 24.57
CA ALA A 524 4.92 39.77 23.49
C ALA A 524 4.14 38.82 22.57
N ALA A 525 3.02 39.29 22.02
CA ALA A 525 2.25 38.62 20.99
C ALA A 525 1.85 39.62 19.89
N TYR A 526 1.72 39.14 18.66
CA TYR A 526 1.21 39.93 17.54
C TYR A 526 -0.23 39.51 17.25
N SER A 527 -1.16 40.46 17.28
CA SER A 527 -2.55 40.20 16.92
C SER A 527 -2.72 40.48 15.42
N ILE A 528 -3.08 39.45 14.65
CA ILE A 528 -3.44 39.59 13.24
C ILE A 528 -4.97 39.74 13.17
N PRO A 529 -5.53 40.90 12.74
CA PRO A 529 -6.98 41.11 12.69
C PRO A 529 -7.65 40.18 11.67
N THR A 530 -8.81 39.62 12.01
CA THR A 530 -9.60 38.74 11.13
C THR A 530 -10.53 39.50 10.17
N SER A 531 -10.66 40.82 10.31
CA SER A 531 -11.40 41.69 9.38
C SER A 531 -10.58 42.92 9.02
N GLY A 532 -10.63 43.31 7.74
CA GLY A 532 -9.64 44.19 7.10
C GLY A 532 -8.99 43.56 5.85
N GLY A 533 -9.24 42.27 5.63
CA GLY A 533 -8.80 41.53 4.46
C GLY A 533 -7.33 41.13 4.57
N ALA A 534 -7.04 39.88 4.25
CA ALA A 534 -5.70 39.42 3.88
C ALA A 534 -5.26 40.00 2.52
N SER A 535 -5.64 41.25 2.19
CA SER A 535 -5.16 41.98 1.02
C SER A 535 -3.72 42.52 1.21
N GLY A 536 -3.15 42.36 2.41
CA GLY A 536 -1.76 42.70 2.73
C GLY A 536 -0.76 41.53 2.66
N LEU A 537 -1.21 40.28 2.67
CA LEU A 537 -0.37 39.11 2.35
C LEU A 537 -0.55 38.78 0.87
N ASN A 538 -0.21 39.73 -0.01
CA ASN A 538 -0.19 39.42 -1.44
C ASN A 538 1.04 38.58 -1.73
N GLN A 539 0.76 37.38 -2.23
CA GLN A 539 1.59 36.48 -3.02
C GLN A 539 2.98 37.01 -3.42
N ARG A 540 3.98 36.12 -3.29
CA ARG A 540 5.31 36.17 -3.94
C ARG A 540 5.34 37.12 -5.15
N ARG A 541 6.02 38.26 -5.05
CA ARG A 541 6.48 38.96 -6.25
C ARG A 541 7.68 38.19 -6.81
N ARG A 542 7.47 37.44 -7.90
CA ARG A 542 8.57 37.06 -8.80
C ARG A 542 9.08 38.35 -9.46
N LEU A 543 10.29 38.78 -9.12
CA LEU A 543 11.02 39.77 -9.90
C LEU A 543 11.52 39.10 -11.18
N GLY A 544 10.92 39.45 -12.32
CA GLY A 544 11.47 39.07 -13.63
C GLY A 544 10.46 39.03 -14.78
N ALA A 545 10.04 40.19 -15.28
CA ALA A 545 9.77 40.44 -16.70
C ALA A 545 9.44 41.93 -16.89
N GLN A 546 10.26 42.62 -17.70
CA GLN A 546 10.01 43.98 -18.18
C GLN A 546 8.81 44.01 -19.15
N PRO A 547 8.10 45.13 -19.28
CA PRO A 547 6.99 45.26 -20.22
C PRO A 547 7.50 45.47 -21.64
N VAL A 548 7.00 44.67 -22.57
CA VAL A 548 6.94 45.06 -23.99
C VAL A 548 5.46 45.42 -24.24
N PHE A 549 5.28 46.61 -24.84
CA PHE A 549 4.04 47.37 -25.03
C PHE A 549 2.76 46.58 -25.30
#